data_AF-A0A352VYP0-F1
#
_entry.id   AF-A0A352VYP0-F1
#
_cell.length_a   1.000
_cell.length_b   1.000
_cell.length_c   1.000
_cell.angle_alpha   90.00
_cell.angle_beta   90.00
_cell.angle_gamma   90.00
#
_symmetry.space_group_name_H-M   'P 1'
#
loop_
_entity.id
_entity.type
_entity.pdbx_description
1 polymer ?
#
loop_
_entity_poly.entity_id
_entity_poly.type
_entity_poly.pdbx_seq_one_letter_code
_entity_poly.pdbx_strand_id
1 'polypeptide(L)'
;MPLASCQPVNLENIFCTGRCISGSFRAHASYLVTGICMGMGQGVGLAAAYGVKNHINSSAVPGSRIKELLIERGAFFIKNKNTRLYSTGFTLAEN
;
A
#
# COMPACT_ATOMS: atom_id res chain seq x y z
N MET A 1 1.58 -2.91 5.17
CA MET A 1 2.25 -1.72 5.77
C MET A 1 1.38 -0.50 5.58
N PRO A 2 1.40 0.48 6.50
CA PRO A 2 0.76 1.79 6.31
C PRO A 2 1.50 2.62 5.25
N LEU A 3 0.77 3.40 4.44
CA LEU A 3 1.36 4.24 3.38
C LEU A 3 2.30 5.32 3.96
N ALA A 4 1.96 5.84 5.15
CA ALA A 4 2.73 6.89 5.83
C ALA A 4 4.18 6.49 6.15
N SER A 5 4.49 5.20 6.31
CA SER A 5 5.88 4.76 6.55
C SER A 5 6.76 4.85 5.30
N CYS A 6 6.16 4.99 4.12
CA CYS A 6 6.85 5.15 2.85
C CYS A 6 7.01 6.64 2.47
N GLN A 7 6.50 7.55 3.29
CA GLN A 7 6.53 8.98 3.04
C GLN A 7 7.57 9.65 3.96
N PRO A 8 8.55 10.37 3.40
CA PRO A 8 9.47 11.15 4.21
C PRO A 8 8.77 12.37 4.84
N VAL A 9 9.15 12.70 6.08
CA VAL A 9 8.51 13.76 6.89
C VAL A 9 8.75 15.16 6.31
N ASN A 10 9.87 15.37 5.60
CA ASN A 10 10.30 16.69 5.13
C ASN A 10 10.53 16.77 3.61
N LEU A 11 10.06 15.76 2.86
CA LEU A 11 10.15 15.71 1.40
C LEU A 11 8.73 15.48 0.83
N GLU A 12 8.29 16.40 -0.01
CA GLU A 12 7.03 16.25 -0.73
C GLU A 12 7.25 15.57 -2.09
N ASN A 13 6.23 14.89 -2.61
CA ASN A 13 6.19 14.25 -3.92
C ASN A 13 7.24 13.14 -4.15
N ILE A 14 7.83 12.64 -3.06
CA ILE A 14 8.75 11.51 -3.06
C ILE A 14 8.18 10.41 -2.18
N PHE A 15 8.28 9.18 -2.65
CA PHE A 15 8.01 7.98 -1.87
C PHE A 15 9.23 7.09 -1.82
N CYS A 16 9.50 6.50 -0.66
CA CYS A 16 10.58 5.55 -0.43
C CYS A 16 10.00 4.16 -0.17
N THR A 17 10.54 3.13 -0.82
CA THR A 17 10.14 1.73 -0.62
C THR A 17 11.37 0.82 -0.50
N GLY A 18 11.19 -0.42 -0.04
CA GLY A 18 12.26 -1.38 0.14
C GLY A 18 13.27 -0.95 1.20
N ARG A 19 14.57 -0.95 0.89
CA ARG A 19 15.65 -0.58 1.83
C ARG A 19 15.62 0.89 2.26
N CYS A 20 14.83 1.71 1.58
CA CYS A 20 14.75 3.14 1.83
C CYS A 20 13.70 3.51 2.90
N ILE A 21 12.97 2.53 3.46
CA ILE A 21 11.95 2.77 4.48
C ILE A 21 12.56 2.71 5.88
N SER A 22 12.18 3.67 6.72
CA SER A 22 12.59 3.66 8.13
C SER A 22 11.76 2.64 8.91
N GLY A 23 12.43 1.72 9.60
CA GLY A 23 11.78 0.69 10.41
C GLY A 23 12.76 -0.01 11.35
N SER A 24 12.26 -0.58 12.45
CA SER A 24 13.08 -1.34 13.39
C SER A 24 13.75 -2.54 12.71
N PHE A 25 14.93 -2.95 13.19
CA PHE A 25 15.73 -4.06 12.60
C PHE A 25 14.91 -5.33 12.31
N ARG A 26 14.00 -5.71 13.21
CA ARG A 26 13.10 -6.87 13.04
C ARG A 26 12.06 -6.69 11.94
N ALA A 27 11.58 -5.46 11.72
CA ALA A 27 10.66 -5.14 10.64
C ALA A 27 11.39 -5.12 9.28
N HIS A 28 12.67 -4.70 9.29
CA HIS A 28 13.52 -4.66 8.11
C HIS A 28 13.75 -6.06 7.50
N ALA A 29 13.83 -7.11 8.32
CA ALA A 29 13.93 -8.49 7.81
C ALA A 29 12.64 -8.97 7.11
N SER A 30 11.48 -8.54 7.61
CA SER A 30 10.17 -8.97 7.11
C SER A 30 9.79 -8.30 5.79
N TYR A 31 10.13 -7.03 5.57
CA TYR A 31 9.77 -6.34 4.33
C TYR A 31 10.68 -6.67 3.13
N LEU A 32 11.78 -7.39 3.36
CA LEU A 32 12.68 -7.90 2.30
C LEU A 32 12.14 -9.17 1.62
N VAL A 33 11.10 -9.79 2.16
CA VAL A 33 10.42 -10.91 1.53
C VAL A 33 9.80 -10.43 0.22
N THR A 34 10.11 -11.10 -0.90
CA THR A 34 9.73 -10.68 -2.26
C THR A 34 8.25 -10.33 -2.39
N GLY A 35 7.34 -11.10 -1.79
CA GLY A 35 5.91 -10.82 -1.83
C GLY A 35 5.51 -9.49 -1.18
N ILE A 36 6.18 -9.12 -0.08
CA ILE A 36 5.89 -7.86 0.63
C ILE A 36 6.49 -6.67 -0.13
N CYS A 37 7.70 -6.83 -0.67
CA CYS A 37 8.33 -5.82 -1.53
C CYS A 37 7.47 -5.51 -2.76
N MET A 38 6.96 -6.55 -3.45
CA MET A 38 6.08 -6.39 -4.61
C MET A 38 4.78 -5.66 -4.26
N GLY A 39 4.09 -6.08 -3.19
CA GLY A 39 2.86 -5.42 -2.76
C GLY A 39 3.08 -3.97 -2.32
N MET A 40 4.21 -3.68 -1.68
CA MET A 40 4.58 -2.33 -1.27
C MET A 40 4.88 -1.43 -2.47
N GLY A 41 5.70 -1.90 -3.41
CA GLY A 41 6.03 -1.17 -4.64
C GLY A 41 4.79 -0.87 -5.48
N GLN A 42 3.88 -1.85 -5.60
CA GLN A 42 2.61 -1.67 -6.30
C GLN A 42 1.73 -0.60 -5.64
N GLY A 43 1.59 -0.63 -4.31
CA GLY A 43 0.80 0.35 -3.58
C GLY A 43 1.39 1.76 -3.64
N VAL A 44 2.71 1.89 -3.48
CA VAL A 44 3.42 3.17 -3.56
C VAL A 44 3.39 3.75 -4.97
N GLY A 45 3.59 2.93 -6.01
CA GLY A 45 3.49 3.39 -7.40
C GLY A 45 2.10 3.91 -7.74
N LEU A 46 1.06 3.25 -7.24
CA LEU A 46 -0.32 3.70 -7.41
C LEU A 46 -0.61 5.01 -6.66
N ALA A 47 -0.05 5.15 -5.45
CA ALA A 47 -0.11 6.39 -4.68
C ALA A 47 0.57 7.56 -5.41
N ALA A 48 1.73 7.34 -6.02
CA ALA A 48 2.44 8.33 -6.82
C ALA A 48 1.63 8.72 -8.07
N ALA A 49 1.12 7.75 -8.82
CA ALA A 49 0.29 8.01 -10.00
C ALA A 49 -0.99 8.78 -9.66
N TYR A 50 -1.64 8.43 -8.54
CA TYR A 50 -2.81 9.15 -8.04
C TYR A 50 -2.47 10.58 -7.60
N GLY A 51 -1.31 10.76 -6.94
CA GLY A 51 -0.78 12.07 -6.55
C GLY A 51 -0.60 13.00 -7.73
N VAL A 52 0.10 12.53 -8.77
CA VAL A 52 0.35 13.28 -10.01
C VAL A 52 -0.97 13.61 -10.73
N LYS A 53 -1.89 12.65 -10.85
CA LYS A 53 -3.17 12.87 -11.56
C LYS A 53 -4.07 13.90 -10.89
N ASN A 54 -4.06 13.99 -9.56
CA ASN A 54 -4.95 14.89 -8.81
C ASN A 54 -4.23 16.15 -8.31
N HIS A 55 -2.97 16.35 -8.68
CA HIS A 55 -2.13 17.45 -8.18
C HIS A 55 -2.11 17.53 -6.64
N ILE A 56 -2.06 16.36 -5.99
CA ILE A 56 -2.00 16.27 -4.52
C ILE A 56 -0.60 15.86 -4.08
N ASN A 57 -0.12 16.51 -3.01
CA ASN A 57 1.15 16.17 -2.40
C ASN A 57 1.15 14.75 -1.83
N SER A 58 2.32 14.13 -1.76
CA SER A 58 2.50 12.79 -1.17
C SER A 58 1.91 12.66 0.24
N SER A 59 1.91 13.75 1.02
CA SER A 59 1.31 13.88 2.36
C SER A 59 -0.21 13.85 2.39
N ALA A 60 -0.85 14.26 1.30
CA ALA A 60 -2.30 14.37 1.19
C ALA A 60 -2.93 13.14 0.51
N VAL A 61 -2.15 12.11 0.15
CA VAL A 61 -2.68 10.91 -0.52
C VAL A 61 -3.45 10.03 0.49
N PRO A 62 -4.77 9.86 0.31
CA PRO A 62 -5.56 9.04 1.23
C PRO A 62 -5.27 7.55 1.01
N GLY A 63 -4.73 6.88 2.03
CA GLY A 63 -4.43 5.44 1.97
C GLY A 63 -5.65 4.54 1.72
N SER A 64 -6.85 4.99 2.11
CA SER A 64 -8.12 4.32 1.82
C SER A 64 -8.38 4.24 0.31
N ARG A 65 -8.15 5.34 -0.42
CA ARG A 65 -8.35 5.39 -1.86
C ARG A 65 -7.36 4.50 -2.61
N ILE A 66 -6.10 4.46 -2.16
CA ILE A 66 -5.10 3.57 -2.75
C ILE A 66 -5.47 2.12 -2.51
N LYS A 67 -6.00 1.79 -1.33
CA LYS A 67 -6.51 0.46 -1.03
C LYS A 67 -7.67 0.06 -1.95
N GLU A 68 -8.63 0.95 -2.19
CA GLU A 68 -9.72 0.72 -3.16
C GLU A 68 -9.19 0.48 -4.57
N LEU A 69 -8.27 1.32 -5.05
CA LEU A 69 -7.68 1.21 -6.39
C LEU A 69 -6.82 -0.06 -6.57
N LEU A 70 -6.20 -0.53 -5.48
CA LEU A 70 -5.50 -1.82 -5.46
C LEU A 70 -6.49 -2.97 -5.51
N ILE A 71 -7.56 -2.90 -4.72
CA ILE A 71 -8.64 -3.88 -4.71
C ILE A 71 -9.26 -3.96 -6.12
N GLU A 72 -9.57 -2.83 -6.76
CA GLU A 72 -10.05 -2.74 -8.16
C GLU A 72 -9.15 -3.49 -9.15
N ARG A 73 -7.83 -3.40 -8.97
CA ARG A 73 -6.80 -4.05 -9.80
C ARG A 73 -6.54 -5.52 -9.41
N GLY A 74 -7.34 -6.09 -8.53
CA GLY A 74 -7.27 -7.49 -8.12
C GLY A 74 -6.36 -7.78 -6.92
N ALA A 75 -5.97 -6.77 -6.12
CA ALA A 75 -5.23 -7.00 -4.89
C ALA A 75 -6.13 -7.57 -3.77
N PHE A 76 -5.65 -8.63 -3.11
CA PHE A 76 -6.38 -9.29 -2.04
C PHE A 76 -5.98 -8.75 -0.66
N PHE A 77 -6.95 -8.36 0.15
CA PHE A 77 -6.73 -8.01 1.56
C PHE A 77 -7.50 -8.98 2.45
N ILE A 78 -6.78 -9.65 3.36
CA ILE A 78 -7.36 -10.54 4.36
C ILE A 78 -7.70 -9.70 5.58
N LYS A 79 -9.00 -9.51 5.87
CA LYS A 79 -9.47 -8.71 7.01
C LYS A 79 -9.79 -9.57 8.24
N ASN A 80 -10.10 -10.85 8.03
CA ASN A 80 -10.35 -11.85 9.08
C ASN A 80 -10.06 -13.25 8.50
N LYS A 81 -9.83 -14.27 9.35
CA LYS A 81 -9.42 -15.64 8.93
C LYS A 81 -10.32 -16.26 7.85
N ASN A 82 -11.58 -15.82 7.71
CA ASN A 82 -12.54 -16.30 6.70
C ASN A 82 -13.14 -15.19 5.79
N THR A 83 -12.46 -14.06 5.54
CA THR A 83 -13.02 -13.05 4.63
C THR A 83 -11.94 -12.40 3.76
N ARG A 84 -11.97 -12.77 2.47
CA ARG A 84 -11.17 -12.17 1.41
C ARG A 84 -11.98 -11.06 0.76
N LEU A 85 -11.43 -9.85 0.70
CA LEU A 85 -12.06 -8.71 0.03
C LEU A 85 -11.56 -8.64 -1.42
N TYR A 86 -12.50 -8.70 -2.38
CA TYR A 86 -12.27 -8.61 -3.82
C TYR A 86 -12.81 -7.28 -4.39
N SER A 87 -12.33 -6.91 -5.59
CA SER A 87 -12.64 -5.66 -6.34
C SER A 87 -14.12 -5.34 -6.50
N THR A 88 -14.97 -6.34 -6.40
CA THR A 88 -16.40 -6.24 -6.65
C THR A 88 -17.15 -6.92 -5.52
N GLY A 89 -17.45 -6.21 -4.42
CA GLY A 89 -18.59 -6.45 -3.51
C GLY A 89 -18.92 -7.88 -3.02
N PHE A 90 -18.10 -8.89 -3.29
CA PHE A 90 -18.37 -10.29 -3.03
C PHE A 90 -17.53 -10.73 -1.85
N THR A 91 -18.11 -10.58 -0.67
CA THR A 91 -17.72 -11.35 0.51
C THR A 91 -18.13 -12.81 0.27
N LEU A 92 -17.22 -13.62 -0.27
CA LEU A 92 -17.34 -15.07 -0.16
C LEU A 92 -17.04 -15.46 1.29
N ALA A 93 -18.10 -15.65 2.06
CA ALA A 93 -18.07 -16.49 3.24
C ALA A 93 -17.97 -17.93 2.73
N GLU A 94 -16.77 -18.49 2.73
CA GLU A 94 -16.60 -19.94 2.52
C GLU A 94 -16.94 -20.64 3.84
N ASN A 95 -17.95 -21.51 3.72
CA ASN A 95 -18.60 -22.35 4.73
C ASN A 95 -17.66 -23.44 5.24
#